data_AF-A0A6A5EH39-F1
#
_entry.id   AF-A0A6A5EH39-F1
#
_cell.length_a   1.000
_cell.length_b   1.000
_cell.length_c   1.000
_cell.angle_alpha   90.00
_cell.angle_beta   90.00
_cell.angle_gamma   90.00
#
_symmetry.space_group_name_H-M   'P 1'
#
loop_
_entity.id
_entity.type
_entity.pdbx_description
1 polymer ?
#
loop_
_entity_poly.entity_id
_entity_poly.type
_entity_poly.pdbx_seq_one_letter_code
_entity_poly.pdbx_strand_id
1 'polypeptide(L)'
;MMESCLGGIPERVGPVVVDDIRRDLLGEFDALPAQDNVQSENLQVFLRVRPFTAAESDNRESQDCVTIEGSDTVVLKAPRSRQSNR
;
A
#
# COMPACT_ATOMS: atom_id res chain seq x y z
N MET A 1 26.46 -1.38 -11.34
CA MET A 1 26.95 -0.22 -10.59
C MET A 1 25.98 0.89 -10.92
N MET A 2 25.35 1.50 -9.92
CA MET A 2 24.46 2.64 -10.11
C MET A 2 25.22 3.84 -9.59
N GLU A 3 25.75 4.65 -10.50
CA GLU A 3 26.45 5.89 -10.18
C GLU A 3 25.48 6.86 -9.47
N SER A 4 25.76 7.13 -8.20
CA SER A 4 25.02 8.09 -7.40
C SER A 4 25.18 9.50 -7.97
N CYS A 5 24.10 10.06 -8.52
CA CYS A 5 24.02 11.47 -8.90
C CYS A 5 23.95 12.35 -7.64
N LEU A 6 25.06 12.54 -6.93
CA LEU A 6 25.22 13.63 -5.98
C LEU A 6 26.15 14.67 -6.60
N GLY A 7 25.65 15.35 -7.63
CA GLY A 7 26.21 16.62 -8.09
C GLY A 7 26.14 17.62 -6.93
N GLY A 8 27.28 18.23 -6.61
CA GLY A 8 27.54 18.97 -5.38
C GLY A 8 26.42 19.91 -4.95
N ILE A 9 26.18 19.93 -3.64
CA ILE A 9 25.30 20.93 -3.00
C ILE A 9 25.87 22.30 -3.35
N PRO A 10 25.19 23.15 -4.14
CA PRO A 10 25.69 24.49 -4.39
C PRO A 10 25.68 25.27 -3.07
N GLU A 11 26.82 25.85 -2.71
CA GLU A 11 26.94 26.73 -1.55
C GLU A 11 25.97 27.90 -1.71
N ARG A 12 24.98 28.00 -0.82
CA ARG A 12 23.95 29.04 -0.88
C ARG A 12 24.59 30.40 -0.56
N VAL A 13 24.83 31.20 -1.58
CA VAL A 13 25.27 32.59 -1.44
C VAL A 13 24.05 33.47 -1.15
N GLY A 14 23.86 33.82 0.12
CA GLY A 14 22.94 34.88 0.56
C GLY A 14 21.76 34.43 1.43
N PRO A 15 21.09 35.37 2.13
CA PRO A 15 19.90 35.07 2.91
C PRO A 15 18.79 34.55 1.99
N VAL A 16 18.34 33.32 2.22
CA VAL A 16 17.20 32.74 1.51
C VAL A 16 15.94 33.17 2.24
N VAL A 17 15.09 33.95 1.57
CA VAL A 17 13.74 34.24 2.03
C VAL A 17 12.95 32.93 1.96
N VAL A 18 12.49 32.44 3.11
CA VAL A 18 11.75 31.17 3.25
C VAL A 18 10.38 31.39 3.91
N ASP A 19 9.94 32.65 4.01
CA ASP A 19 8.69 33.01 4.66
C ASP A 19 7.47 32.42 3.93
N ASP A 20 7.57 32.23 2.62
CA ASP A 20 6.60 31.51 1.80
C ASP A 20 6.57 30.00 2.10
N ILE A 21 7.73 29.40 2.39
CA ILE A 21 7.86 27.98 2.79
C ILE A 21 7.33 27.76 4.20
N ARG A 22 7.49 28.74 5.09
CA ARG A 22 6.99 28.70 6.47
C ARG A 22 5.54 29.13 6.61
N ARG A 23 4.90 29.53 5.51
CA ARG A 23 3.51 29.98 5.50
C ARG A 23 2.60 28.85 5.97
N ASP A 24 1.82 29.10 7.02
CA ASP A 24 0.78 28.17 7.45
C ASP A 24 -0.35 28.16 6.41
N LEU A 25 -0.59 26.99 5.82
CA LEU A 25 -1.62 26.78 4.81
C LEU A 25 -2.89 26.15 5.40
N LEU A 26 -2.91 25.79 6.70
CA LEU A 26 -4.04 25.09 7.33
C LEU A 26 -5.37 25.82 7.10
N GLY A 27 -5.38 27.15 7.25
CA GLY A 27 -6.58 27.97 7.03
C GLY A 27 -7.07 28.02 5.57
N GLU A 28 -6.20 27.76 4.59
CA GLU A 28 -6.60 27.67 3.17
C GLU A 28 -7.28 26.34 2.86
N PHE A 29 -6.93 25.27 3.59
CA PHE A 29 -7.58 23.96 3.47
C PHE A 29 -8.92 23.89 4.20
N ASP A 30 -9.06 24.59 5.34
CA ASP A 30 -10.29 24.66 6.12
C ASP A 30 -11.38 25.55 5.48
N ALA A 31 -10.99 26.46 4.57
CA ALA A 31 -11.91 27.34 3.85
C ALA A 31 -12.66 26.64 2.70
N LEU A 32 -12.31 25.40 2.38
CA LEU A 32 -13.10 24.60 1.46
C LEU A 32 -14.38 24.18 2.20
N PRO A 33 -15.57 24.50 1.67
CA PRO A 33 -16.80 24.02 2.29
C PRO A 33 -16.66 22.51 2.40
N ALA A 34 -16.89 21.96 3.60
CA ALA A 34 -17.00 20.52 3.82
C ALA A 34 -17.95 20.02 2.74
N GLN A 35 -17.39 19.37 1.72
CA GLN A 35 -18.19 18.82 0.65
C GLN A 35 -18.86 17.59 1.24
N ASP A 36 -19.94 17.83 1.99
CA ASP A 36 -20.84 16.85 2.60
C ASP A 36 -21.56 15.99 1.54
N ASN A 37 -21.09 16.06 0.29
CA ASN A 37 -21.65 15.41 -0.87
C ASN A 37 -20.58 14.91 -1.86
N VAL A 38 -19.30 14.81 -1.46
CA VAL A 38 -18.43 13.84 -2.13
C VAL A 38 -18.97 12.49 -1.68
N GLN A 39 -19.79 11.87 -2.53
CA GLN A 39 -19.99 10.42 -2.47
C GLN A 39 -18.58 9.85 -2.37
N SER A 40 -18.18 9.43 -1.18
CA SER A 40 -16.88 8.82 -0.94
C SER A 40 -16.99 7.43 -1.53
N GLU A 41 -16.96 7.39 -2.85
CA GLU A 41 -17.00 6.18 -3.62
C GLU A 41 -15.82 5.32 -3.17
N ASN A 42 -16.14 4.10 -2.76
CA ASN A 42 -15.15 3.19 -2.21
C ASN A 42 -14.08 2.97 -3.27
N LEU A 43 -12.82 2.96 -2.84
CA LEU A 43 -11.71 2.66 -3.73
C LEU A 43 -11.92 1.28 -4.37
N GLN A 44 -11.74 1.22 -5.68
CA GLN A 44 -11.77 -0.06 -6.39
C GLN A 44 -10.52 -0.85 -5.98
N VAL A 45 -10.75 -2.03 -5.41
CA VAL A 45 -9.70 -2.94 -4.96
C VAL A 45 -9.78 -4.26 -5.71
N PHE A 46 -8.62 -4.91 -5.88
CA PHE A 46 -8.51 -6.22 -6.53
C PHE A 46 -7.68 -7.16 -5.65
N LEU A 47 -8.11 -8.41 -5.57
CA LEU A 47 -7.38 -9.47 -4.87
C LEU A 47 -6.74 -10.42 -5.89
N ARG A 48 -5.47 -10.80 -5.67
CA ARG A 48 -4.76 -11.81 -6.47
C ARG A 48 -4.31 -12.96 -5.58
N VAL A 49 -4.83 -14.15 -5.87
CA VAL A 49 -4.32 -15.39 -5.27
C VAL A 49 -3.15 -15.89 -6.12
N ARG A 50 -1.97 -16.06 -5.50
CA ARG A 50 -0.82 -16.68 -6.15
C ARG A 50 -1.03 -18.21 -6.18
N PRO A 51 -0.88 -18.88 -7.33
CA PRO A 51 -0.84 -20.34 -7.36
C PRO A 51 0.35 -20.88 -6.56
N PHE A 52 0.21 -22.10 -6.05
CA PHE A 52 1.33 -22.83 -5.46
C PHE A 52 2.45 -23.05 -6.48
N THR A 53 3.69 -22.99 -6.00
CA THR A 53 4.87 -23.44 -6.74
C THR A 53 4.92 -24.96 -6.81
N ALA A 54 5.80 -25.50 -7.65
CA ALA A 54 6.09 -26.92 -7.69
C ALA A 54 6.52 -27.45 -6.31
N ALA A 55 7.49 -26.78 -5.67
CA ALA A 55 8.00 -27.19 -4.35
C ALA A 55 6.91 -27.21 -3.26
N GLU A 56 6.04 -26.21 -3.21
CA GLU A 56 4.94 -26.13 -2.23
C GLU A 56 3.87 -27.21 -2.51
N SER A 57 3.62 -27.52 -3.79
CA SER A 57 2.71 -28.59 -4.21
C SER A 57 3.26 -29.97 -3.84
N ASP A 58 4.54 -30.20 -4.09
CA ASP A 58 5.25 -31.44 -3.76
C ASP A 58 5.28 -31.68 -2.24
N ASN A 59 5.46 -30.61 -1.45
CA ASN A 59 5.44 -30.66 0.02
C ASN A 59 4.01 -30.69 0.61
N ARG A 60 2.98 -30.84 -0.24
CA ARG A 60 1.55 -30.89 0.15
C ARG A 60 1.15 -29.74 1.06
N GLU A 61 1.54 -28.52 0.68
CA GLU A 61 1.26 -27.33 1.48
C GLU A 61 -0.13 -26.76 1.26
N SER A 62 -0.86 -27.24 0.25
CA SER A 62 -2.27 -26.86 0.06
C SER A 62 -3.14 -27.35 1.21
N GLN A 63 -3.89 -26.41 1.77
CA GLN A 63 -4.87 -26.64 2.83
C GLN A 63 -6.27 -26.12 2.46
N ASP A 64 -6.47 -25.72 1.20
CA ASP A 64 -7.72 -25.18 0.68
C ASP A 64 -8.24 -23.97 1.48
N CYS A 65 -7.30 -23.15 1.98
CA CYS A 65 -7.60 -21.98 2.82
C CYS A 65 -8.26 -20.83 2.07
N VAL A 66 -8.19 -20.81 0.74
CA VAL A 66 -8.75 -19.72 -0.09
C VAL A 66 -9.68 -20.33 -1.11
N THR A 67 -10.91 -19.81 -1.20
CA THR A 67 -11.91 -20.26 -2.18
C THR A 67 -12.57 -19.04 -2.82
N ILE A 68 -12.64 -19.00 -4.15
CA ILE A 68 -13.30 -17.92 -4.91
C ILE A 68 -14.73 -18.38 -5.22
N GLU A 69 -15.73 -17.69 -4.67
CA GLU A 69 -17.16 -18.06 -4.84
C GLU A 69 -17.88 -17.22 -5.91
N GLY A 70 -17.29 -16.08 -6.29
CA GLY A 70 -17.84 -15.17 -7.29
C GLY A 70 -16.82 -14.16 -7.80
N SER A 71 -17.29 -13.14 -8.51
CA SER A 71 -16.43 -12.09 -9.09
C SER A 71 -15.85 -11.12 -8.05
N ASP A 72 -16.50 -10.97 -6.91
CA ASP A 72 -16.17 -10.00 -5.85
C ASP A 72 -16.06 -10.64 -4.45
N THR A 73 -16.27 -11.96 -4.35
CA THR A 73 -16.38 -12.66 -3.07
C THR A 73 -15.37 -13.80 -2.97
N VAL A 74 -14.59 -13.78 -1.89
CA VAL A 74 -13.58 -14.79 -1.57
C VAL A 74 -13.74 -15.24 -0.12
N VAL A 75 -13.74 -16.55 0.09
CA VAL A 75 -13.80 -17.17 1.41
C VAL A 75 -12.39 -17.54 1.86
N LEU A 76 -12.02 -17.05 3.05
CA LEU A 76 -10.78 -17.41 3.73
C LEU A 76 -11.10 -18.36 4.89
N LYS A 77 -10.58 -19.59 4.81
CA LYS A 77 -10.63 -20.58 5.88
C LYS A 77 -9.33 -20.53 6.66
N ALA A 78 -9.41 -20.62 7.98
CA ALA A 78 -8.22 -20.72 8.81
C ALA A 78 -7.40 -21.96 8.40
N PRO A 79 -6.05 -21.86 8.37
CA PRO A 79 -5.22 -23.02 8.13
C PRO A 79 -5.48 -24.07 9.22
N ARG A 80 -5.46 -25.34 8.82
CA ARG A 80 -5.47 -26.44 9.78
C ARG A 80 -4.16 -26.34 10.56
N SER A 81 -4.24 -26.41 11.90
CA SER A 81 -3.03 -26.50 12.70
C SER A 81 -2.22 -27.70 12.21
N ARG A 82 -1.00 -27.46 11.73
CA ARG A 82 -0.05 -28.55 11.52
C ARG A 82 0.25 -29.08 12.92
N GLN A 83 -0.18 -30.30 13.24
CA GLN A 83 0.41 -30.99 14.37
C GLN A 83 1.93 -31.02 14.13
N SER A 84 2.66 -30.54 15.12
CA SER A 84 4.12 -30.41 15.15
C SER A 84 4.80 -31.70 14.67
N ASN A 85 5.72 -31.61 13.70
CA ASN A 85 6.75 -32.62 13.57
C ASN A 85 7.88 -32.24 14.52
N ARG A 86 7.86 -32.91 15.67
CA ARG A 86 8.98 -33.04 16.62
C ARG A 86 10.15 -33.78 15.97
#